data_AF-U3L1A4-F1
#
_entry.id   AF-U3L1A4-F1
#
_cell.length_a   1.000
_cell.length_b   1.000
_cell.length_c   1.000
_cell.angle_alpha   90.00
_cell.angle_beta   90.00
_cell.angle_gamma   90.00
#
_symmetry.space_group_name_H-M   'P 1'
#
loop_
_entity.id
_entity.type
_entity.pdbx_description
1 polymer ?
#
loop_
_entity_poly.entity_id
_entity_poly.type
_entity_poly.pdbx_seq_one_letter_code
_entity_poly.pdbx_strand_id
1 'polypeptide(L)'
;SKNVTAYTPFATPITDSKADLVSLAQLDSSYIISDQTIHNTNLFVLFKSKDVKLTYSSSGSNNISFDSEKPSYIVEFTNSTNIGIKWRVVKKYKLDVPSVSTTMNEVLQELILEQPLTKYTLNSSLAKQKGKTQVAVHLGSGQANQWRSMRHSIGLNDNPSPNASTGFKLTTGNAYRKLSESWPIYQPIDGTKQGKGKDQSGWQSSEQSTAASDAPLSTGGGASSGTFNKYLNTKQALESIGILFDDQTPRNVVSQLYYASTSKLAVTNNHIVVMGNSFLPSLWYWVVERSAQENASNKPTWFANTNLDWGEDKQKQFVENQLGYKETTSTNSHNFHSKSFTQPAYLISGIDSVNDQLIFSGFKAGSVGYDSSSSSSSTKDQALAWSTTTSLDSKTGYKDLVTNDTGLNGPINGSFSIQDTFSFVVPYSGNHTNTGASGTIKTAYPVKNTEKATVMINSLINATPLNSYGDEGIGVFDALGLNYNFKSNQE
;
A
#
# COMPACT_ATOMS: atom_id res chain seq x y z
N SER A 1 -20.40 -19.64 -4.32
CA SER A 1 -19.67 -19.20 -3.12
C SER A 1 -19.61 -20.23 -2.00
N LYS A 2 -20.47 -21.26 -1.95
CA LYS A 2 -20.46 -22.28 -0.86
C LYS A 2 -20.43 -23.74 -1.32
N ASN A 3 -20.97 -24.00 -2.51
CA ASN A 3 -21.12 -25.35 -3.05
C ASN A 3 -19.96 -25.69 -3.99
N VAL A 4 -19.44 -26.92 -3.89
CA VAL A 4 -18.45 -27.51 -4.80
C VAL A 4 -19.04 -28.80 -5.38
N THR A 5 -18.86 -29.05 -6.68
CA THR A 5 -19.37 -30.24 -7.38
C THR A 5 -18.22 -30.89 -8.14
N ALA A 6 -18.06 -32.21 -8.01
CA ALA A 6 -17.02 -32.95 -8.71
C ALA A 6 -17.51 -33.37 -10.10
N TYR A 7 -16.61 -33.29 -11.08
CA TYR A 7 -16.87 -33.68 -12.47
C TYR A 7 -15.91 -34.77 -12.90
N THR A 8 -16.39 -35.66 -13.78
CA THR A 8 -15.53 -36.63 -14.47
C THR A 8 -14.74 -35.94 -15.59
N PRO A 9 -13.69 -36.59 -16.13
CA PRO A 9 -13.03 -36.13 -17.35
C PRO A 9 -13.96 -35.96 -18.57
N PHE A 10 -15.18 -36.50 -18.51
CA PHE A 10 -16.19 -36.39 -19.57
C PHE A 10 -17.15 -35.21 -19.37
N ALA A 11 -16.79 -34.25 -18.53
CA ALA A 11 -17.61 -33.08 -18.20
C ALA A 11 -19.01 -33.43 -17.64
N THR A 12 -19.16 -34.60 -17.04
CA THR A 12 -20.39 -35.03 -16.37
C THR A 12 -20.25 -34.90 -14.84
N PRO A 13 -21.24 -34.32 -14.14
CA PRO A 13 -21.20 -34.23 -12.69
C PRO A 13 -21.33 -35.64 -12.08
N ILE A 14 -20.51 -35.94 -11.08
CA ILE A 14 -20.67 -37.18 -10.29
C ILE A 14 -21.95 -37.05 -9.47
N THR A 15 -22.83 -38.04 -9.55
CA THR A 15 -24.09 -38.09 -8.79
C THR A 15 -23.84 -37.86 -7.30
N ASP A 16 -24.65 -36.99 -6.69
CA ASP A 16 -24.58 -36.59 -5.27
C ASP A 16 -23.26 -35.97 -4.79
N SER A 17 -22.37 -35.54 -5.70
CA SER A 17 -21.09 -34.91 -5.34
C SER A 17 -21.18 -33.43 -4.96
N LYS A 18 -22.32 -32.78 -5.20
CA LYS A 18 -22.53 -31.38 -4.85
C LYS A 18 -22.61 -31.22 -3.34
N ALA A 19 -21.62 -30.55 -2.74
CA ALA A 19 -21.52 -30.36 -1.30
C ALA A 19 -21.45 -28.89 -0.92
N ASP A 20 -22.24 -28.46 0.06
CA ASP A 20 -22.09 -27.17 0.73
C ASP A 20 -20.98 -27.27 1.78
N LEU A 21 -19.79 -26.77 1.42
CA LEU A 21 -18.61 -26.88 2.28
C LEU A 21 -18.67 -25.92 3.48
N VAL A 22 -19.45 -24.84 3.40
CA VAL A 22 -19.66 -23.91 4.53
C VAL A 22 -20.47 -24.61 5.62
N SER A 23 -21.56 -25.29 5.23
CA SER A 23 -22.36 -26.09 6.15
C SER A 23 -21.55 -27.26 6.74
N LEU A 24 -20.79 -27.99 5.91
CA LEU A 24 -19.92 -29.07 6.38
C LEU A 24 -18.83 -28.59 7.36
N ALA A 25 -18.28 -27.39 7.13
CA ALA A 25 -17.32 -26.75 8.03
C ALA A 25 -17.94 -26.23 9.34
N GLN A 26 -19.25 -26.40 9.54
CA GLN A 26 -20.00 -25.84 10.68
C GLN A 26 -19.78 -24.33 10.80
N LEU A 27 -19.90 -23.64 9.67
CA LEU A 27 -19.85 -22.18 9.58
C LEU A 27 -21.25 -21.66 9.22
N ASP A 28 -21.61 -20.50 9.76
CA ASP A 28 -22.91 -19.90 9.49
C ASP A 28 -23.01 -19.32 8.07
N SER A 29 -24.20 -18.83 7.72
CA SER A 29 -24.52 -18.41 6.36
C SER A 29 -23.74 -17.19 5.85
N SER A 30 -23.08 -16.42 6.73
CA SER A 30 -22.26 -15.26 6.35
C SER A 30 -20.95 -15.65 5.64
N TYR A 31 -20.50 -16.89 5.84
CA TYR A 31 -19.24 -17.38 5.29
C TYR A 31 -19.34 -17.75 3.81
N ILE A 32 -18.26 -17.49 3.09
CA ILE A 32 -18.07 -17.90 1.70
C ILE A 32 -16.70 -18.55 1.54
N ILE A 33 -16.58 -19.42 0.53
CA ILE A 33 -15.30 -19.93 0.04
C ILE A 33 -14.56 -18.77 -0.62
N SER A 34 -13.34 -18.50 -0.14
CA SER A 34 -12.41 -17.49 -0.62
C SER A 34 -11.44 -18.09 -1.63
N ASP A 35 -10.89 -19.26 -1.30
CA ASP A 35 -9.92 -20.00 -2.12
C ASP A 35 -9.94 -21.50 -1.76
N GLN A 36 -9.40 -22.34 -2.64
CA GLN A 36 -9.31 -23.78 -2.42
C GLN A 36 -8.12 -24.42 -3.15
N THR A 37 -7.48 -25.41 -2.54
CA THR A 37 -6.35 -26.15 -3.13
C THR A 37 -6.35 -27.61 -2.71
N ILE A 38 -5.70 -28.49 -3.49
CA ILE A 38 -5.56 -29.92 -3.21
C ILE A 38 -4.14 -30.21 -2.74
N HIS A 39 -4.00 -30.88 -1.61
CA HIS A 39 -2.70 -31.32 -1.09
C HIS A 39 -2.85 -32.68 -0.39
N ASN A 40 -1.95 -33.61 -0.68
CA ASN A 40 -1.99 -35.00 -0.19
C ASN A 40 -3.39 -35.64 -0.33
N THR A 41 -4.02 -35.45 -1.50
CA THR A 41 -5.38 -35.92 -1.85
C THR A 41 -6.54 -35.27 -1.09
N ASN A 42 -6.27 -34.48 -0.06
CA ASN A 42 -7.27 -33.73 0.69
C ASN A 42 -7.49 -32.34 0.06
N LEU A 43 -8.72 -31.83 0.25
CA LEU A 43 -9.12 -30.49 -0.17
C LEU A 43 -8.96 -29.52 0.99
N PHE A 44 -8.16 -28.48 0.81
CA PHE A 44 -8.03 -27.37 1.74
C PHE A 44 -8.85 -26.19 1.22
N VAL A 45 -9.66 -25.60 2.09
CA VAL A 45 -10.55 -24.50 1.72
C VAL A 45 -10.41 -23.36 2.70
N LEU A 46 -10.21 -22.15 2.18
CA LEU A 46 -10.19 -20.90 2.93
C LEU A 46 -11.60 -20.30 2.93
N PHE A 47 -12.13 -19.99 4.10
CA PHE A 47 -13.43 -19.35 4.29
C PHE A 47 -13.26 -17.99 4.96
N LYS A 48 -14.09 -17.03 4.55
CA LYS A 48 -14.20 -15.71 5.19
C LYS A 48 -15.65 -15.26 5.30
N SER A 49 -15.97 -14.51 6.35
CA SER A 49 -17.32 -14.03 6.64
C SER A 49 -17.56 -12.62 6.10
N LYS A 50 -18.71 -12.41 5.46
CA LYS A 50 -19.18 -11.07 5.08
C LYS A 50 -19.58 -10.21 6.28
N ASP A 51 -19.73 -10.80 7.46
CA ASP A 51 -20.18 -10.12 8.68
C ASP A 51 -19.02 -9.74 9.60
N VAL A 52 -17.77 -9.98 9.19
CA VAL A 52 -16.59 -9.66 10.00
C VAL A 52 -16.46 -8.15 10.28
N LYS A 53 -16.31 -7.82 11.57
CA LYS A 53 -16.10 -6.45 12.04
C LYS A 53 -14.93 -6.43 13.03
N LEU A 54 -13.96 -5.57 12.76
CA LEU A 54 -12.82 -5.32 13.63
C LEU A 54 -12.84 -3.89 14.14
N THR A 55 -12.19 -3.67 15.27
CA THR A 55 -11.88 -2.36 15.83
C THR A 55 -10.38 -2.14 15.88
N TYR A 56 -9.98 -0.86 15.85
CA TYR A 56 -8.65 -0.42 16.22
C TYR A 56 -8.75 0.62 17.35
N SER A 57 -8.07 0.35 18.47
CA SER A 57 -7.92 1.28 19.59
C SER A 57 -6.46 1.68 19.74
N SER A 58 -6.17 2.97 19.70
CA SER A 58 -4.81 3.52 19.88
C SER A 58 -4.27 3.33 21.30
N SER A 59 -5.15 3.15 22.29
CA SER A 59 -4.81 2.95 23.70
C SER A 59 -5.05 1.51 24.15
N GLY A 60 -4.35 1.10 25.21
CA GLY A 60 -4.45 -0.22 25.82
C GLY A 60 -3.61 -1.30 25.12
N SER A 61 -3.81 -2.54 25.57
CA SER A 61 -3.30 -3.77 24.95
C SER A 61 -4.38 -4.41 24.08
N ASN A 62 -4.00 -5.20 23.06
CA ASN A 62 -4.90 -5.76 22.04
C ASN A 62 -5.55 -4.68 21.15
N ASN A 63 -4.72 -3.83 20.55
CA ASN A 63 -5.16 -2.68 19.77
C ASN A 63 -6.06 -3.05 18.58
N ILE A 64 -5.90 -4.24 17.99
CA ILE A 64 -6.78 -4.76 16.93
C ILE A 64 -7.57 -5.93 17.49
N SER A 65 -8.89 -5.88 17.42
CA SER A 65 -9.78 -6.91 17.96
C SER A 65 -11.05 -7.09 17.13
N PHE A 66 -11.71 -8.25 17.25
CA PHE A 66 -13.03 -8.47 16.68
C PHE A 66 -14.10 -7.76 17.53
N ASP A 67 -14.99 -7.02 16.86
CA ASP A 67 -16.23 -6.48 17.46
C ASP A 67 -17.31 -7.57 17.50
N SER A 68 -17.36 -8.39 16.44
CA SER A 68 -18.11 -9.63 16.40
C SER A 68 -17.19 -10.76 15.92
N GLU A 69 -17.17 -11.87 16.65
CA GLU A 69 -16.20 -12.95 16.41
C GLU A 69 -16.57 -13.77 15.16
N LYS A 70 -16.19 -13.24 13.99
CA LYS A 70 -16.32 -13.88 12.68
C LYS A 70 -14.96 -14.00 11.97
N PRO A 71 -13.97 -14.69 12.58
CA PRO A 71 -12.66 -14.87 11.97
C PRO A 71 -12.75 -15.73 10.71
N SER A 72 -11.80 -15.56 9.79
CA SER A 72 -11.61 -16.47 8.67
C SER A 72 -11.08 -17.84 9.16
N TYR A 73 -11.36 -18.89 8.40
CA TYR A 73 -10.96 -20.26 8.72
C TYR A 73 -10.34 -20.97 7.52
N ILE A 74 -9.40 -21.86 7.80
CA ILE A 74 -8.95 -22.88 6.86
C ILE A 74 -9.52 -24.22 7.31
N VAL A 75 -10.06 -25.01 6.39
CA VAL A 75 -10.59 -26.34 6.70
C VAL A 75 -10.02 -27.37 5.73
N GLU A 76 -9.49 -28.46 6.29
CA GLU A 76 -9.07 -29.63 5.54
C GLU A 76 -10.25 -30.61 5.44
N PHE A 77 -10.55 -31.04 4.22
CA PHE A 77 -11.58 -32.02 3.90
C PHE A 77 -10.97 -33.25 3.24
N THR A 78 -11.49 -34.42 3.59
CA THR A 78 -11.12 -35.69 2.95
C THR A 78 -12.34 -36.36 2.34
N ASN A 79 -12.14 -37.15 1.28
CA ASN A 79 -13.19 -37.98 0.71
C ASN A 79 -13.30 -39.28 1.52
N SER A 80 -14.46 -39.51 2.14
CA SER A 80 -14.68 -40.66 3.03
C SER A 80 -15.22 -41.91 2.34
N THR A 81 -15.35 -41.92 1.01
CA THR A 81 -15.90 -43.03 0.23
C THR A 81 -14.97 -43.44 -0.91
N ASN A 82 -14.88 -44.75 -1.17
CA ASN A 82 -14.14 -45.29 -2.32
C ASN A 82 -14.95 -45.22 -3.63
N ILE A 83 -16.27 -45.06 -3.54
CA ILE A 83 -17.20 -44.90 -4.67
C ILE A 83 -17.97 -43.59 -4.46
N GLY A 84 -17.92 -42.70 -5.45
CA GLY A 84 -18.51 -41.36 -5.34
C GLY A 84 -17.70 -40.42 -4.45
N ILE A 85 -18.30 -39.27 -4.10
CA ILE A 85 -17.66 -38.20 -3.33
C ILE A 85 -18.49 -37.91 -2.08
N LYS A 86 -17.87 -38.09 -0.90
CA LYS A 86 -18.46 -37.71 0.38
C LYS A 86 -17.42 -37.02 1.27
N TRP A 87 -17.40 -35.70 1.18
CA TRP A 87 -16.50 -34.84 1.97
C TRP A 87 -16.77 -34.94 3.47
N ARG A 88 -15.69 -35.03 4.26
CA ARG A 88 -15.71 -34.90 5.72
C ARG A 88 -14.61 -33.96 6.17
N VAL A 89 -14.88 -33.15 7.20
CA VAL A 89 -13.89 -32.30 7.84
C VAL A 89 -12.86 -33.16 8.57
N VAL A 90 -11.59 -32.83 8.40
CA VAL A 90 -10.44 -33.43 9.10
C VAL A 90 -9.94 -32.49 10.19
N LYS A 91 -9.63 -31.24 9.83
CA LYS A 91 -9.16 -30.19 10.73
C LYS A 91 -9.69 -28.82 10.33
N LYS A 92 -9.83 -27.93 11.32
CA LYS A 92 -10.30 -26.54 11.16
C LYS A 92 -9.38 -25.60 11.93
N TYR A 93 -8.83 -24.61 11.23
CA TYR A 93 -7.85 -23.65 11.76
C TYR A 93 -8.42 -22.24 11.74
N LYS A 94 -8.47 -21.58 12.90
CA LYS A 94 -8.90 -20.17 13.04
C LYS A 94 -7.76 -19.22 12.68
N LEU A 95 -8.03 -18.21 11.86
CA LEU A 95 -7.10 -17.12 11.55
C LEU A 95 -7.42 -15.91 12.44
N ASP A 96 -6.65 -15.74 13.50
CA ASP A 96 -6.87 -14.68 14.50
C ASP A 96 -6.22 -13.35 14.06
N VAL A 97 -6.56 -12.25 14.73
CA VAL A 97 -6.01 -10.90 14.45
C VAL A 97 -4.54 -10.78 14.86
N PRO A 98 -3.73 -9.91 14.19
CA PRO A 98 -2.33 -9.68 14.53
C PRO A 98 -2.12 -9.23 15.98
N SER A 99 -1.05 -9.72 16.59
CA SER A 99 -0.51 -9.13 17.81
C SER A 99 0.13 -7.78 17.50
N VAL A 100 -0.08 -6.79 18.38
CA VAL A 100 0.46 -5.43 18.22
C VAL A 100 1.42 -5.16 19.37
N SER A 101 2.69 -4.92 19.06
CA SER A 101 3.68 -4.47 20.06
C SER A 101 3.54 -2.98 20.32
N THR A 102 4.12 -2.49 21.43
CA THR A 102 4.19 -1.05 21.71
C THR A 102 4.80 -0.27 20.54
N THR A 103 5.93 -0.74 20.00
CA THR A 103 6.64 -0.13 18.88
C THR A 103 5.79 -0.09 17.59
N MET A 104 5.04 -1.15 17.31
CA MET A 104 4.13 -1.18 16.16
C MET A 104 2.98 -0.19 16.38
N ASN A 105 2.38 -0.18 17.57
CA ASN A 105 1.25 0.68 17.88
C ASN A 105 1.59 2.18 17.74
N GLU A 106 2.79 2.59 18.13
CA GLU A 106 3.27 3.97 17.93
C GLU A 106 3.22 4.42 16.46
N VAL A 107 3.40 3.50 15.51
CA VAL A 107 3.21 3.78 14.07
C VAL A 107 1.73 3.72 13.71
N LEU A 108 0.99 2.70 14.16
CA LEU A 108 -0.42 2.50 13.80
C LEU A 108 -1.34 3.63 14.29
N GLN A 109 -0.98 4.35 15.36
CA GLN A 109 -1.76 5.47 15.91
C GLN A 109 -2.04 6.57 14.88
N GLU A 110 -1.04 6.85 14.04
CA GLU A 110 -1.09 7.87 12.99
C GLU A 110 -0.93 7.26 11.59
N LEU A 111 -1.03 5.94 11.45
CA LEU A 111 -1.01 5.29 10.14
C LEU A 111 -2.28 5.66 9.36
N ILE A 112 -2.11 6.21 8.16
CA ILE A 112 -3.19 6.50 7.23
C ILE A 112 -3.06 5.69 5.93
N LEU A 113 -4.19 5.26 5.36
CA LEU A 113 -4.22 4.42 4.17
C LEU A 113 -5.12 5.02 3.09
N GLU A 114 -4.62 5.05 1.85
CA GLU A 114 -5.35 5.52 0.67
C GLU A 114 -6.57 4.63 0.39
N GLN A 115 -7.68 5.22 -0.03
CA GLN A 115 -8.84 4.47 -0.54
C GLN A 115 -8.44 3.57 -1.73
N PRO A 116 -9.05 2.38 -1.86
CA PRO A 116 -8.64 1.40 -2.85
C PRO A 116 -8.80 1.90 -4.29
N LEU A 117 -7.87 1.49 -5.14
CA LEU A 117 -8.00 1.61 -6.60
C LEU A 117 -9.18 0.75 -7.06
N THR A 118 -9.98 1.28 -7.98
CA THR A 118 -11.13 0.56 -8.57
C THR A 118 -10.99 0.49 -10.08
N LYS A 119 -11.84 -0.32 -10.72
CA LYS A 119 -11.96 -0.40 -12.18
C LYS A 119 -12.18 0.96 -12.87
N TYR A 120 -12.73 1.95 -12.14
CA TYR A 120 -13.12 3.24 -12.70
C TYR A 120 -12.23 4.40 -12.22
N THR A 121 -11.20 4.12 -11.42
CA THR A 121 -10.28 5.16 -10.97
C THR A 121 -9.47 5.68 -12.16
N LEU A 122 -9.48 7.00 -12.36
CA LEU A 122 -8.78 7.66 -13.46
C LEU A 122 -7.35 8.02 -13.08
N ASN A 123 -6.49 8.28 -14.07
CA ASN A 123 -5.18 8.88 -13.83
C ASN A 123 -5.30 10.21 -13.07
N SER A 124 -6.28 11.03 -13.44
CA SER A 124 -6.59 12.29 -12.76
C SER A 124 -7.16 12.10 -11.36
N SER A 125 -7.83 10.98 -11.06
CA SER A 125 -8.26 10.64 -9.70
C SER A 125 -7.07 10.32 -8.80
N LEU A 126 -6.07 9.61 -9.33
CA LEU A 126 -4.84 9.27 -8.61
C LEU A 126 -3.92 10.48 -8.39
N ALA A 127 -3.89 11.40 -9.35
CA ALA A 127 -3.08 12.61 -9.30
C ALA A 127 -3.37 13.45 -8.05
N LYS A 128 -2.32 13.95 -7.42
CA LYS A 128 -2.40 14.81 -6.22
C LYS A 128 -1.62 16.08 -6.47
N GLN A 129 -2.07 17.18 -5.84
CA GLN A 129 -1.39 18.46 -6.01
C GLN A 129 0.09 18.33 -5.59
N LYS A 130 0.99 18.76 -6.49
CA LYS A 130 2.43 18.77 -6.26
C LYS A 130 2.78 19.47 -4.93
N GLY A 131 3.72 18.87 -4.20
CA GLY A 131 4.26 19.39 -2.96
C GLY A 131 5.19 20.59 -3.15
N LYS A 132 5.85 20.99 -2.07
CA LYS A 132 6.90 22.01 -2.07
C LYS A 132 8.11 21.54 -2.87
N THR A 133 8.90 22.49 -3.35
CA THR A 133 10.22 22.20 -3.91
C THR A 133 11.27 22.07 -2.80
N GLN A 134 12.39 21.42 -3.08
CA GLN A 134 13.48 21.23 -2.12
C GLN A 134 14.00 22.55 -1.54
N VAL A 135 14.13 23.60 -2.37
CA VAL A 135 14.52 24.93 -1.91
C VAL A 135 13.45 25.58 -1.02
N ALA A 136 12.17 25.40 -1.34
CA ALA A 136 11.09 25.97 -0.54
C ALA A 136 10.99 25.34 0.85
N VAL A 137 11.33 24.05 0.98
CA VAL A 137 11.40 23.36 2.28
C VAL A 137 12.58 23.88 3.10
N HIS A 138 13.80 23.81 2.56
CA HIS A 138 14.99 24.04 3.38
C HIS A 138 15.33 25.52 3.57
N LEU A 139 15.10 26.36 2.57
CA LEU A 139 15.46 27.78 2.59
C LEU A 139 14.24 28.69 2.74
N GLY A 140 13.07 28.25 2.28
CA GLY A 140 11.84 29.04 2.27
C GLY A 140 11.50 29.60 0.89
N SER A 141 10.32 30.23 0.79
CA SER A 141 9.83 30.79 -0.48
C SER A 141 10.74 31.93 -0.99
N GLY A 142 10.99 31.97 -2.30
CA GLY A 142 11.76 33.04 -2.95
C GLY A 142 13.30 32.92 -2.83
N GLN A 143 13.83 31.83 -2.28
CA GLN A 143 15.28 31.69 -2.00
C GLN A 143 16.09 30.95 -3.08
N ALA A 144 15.57 30.80 -4.30
CA ALA A 144 16.22 30.04 -5.37
C ALA A 144 17.64 30.57 -5.70
N ASN A 145 17.83 31.89 -5.72
CA ASN A 145 19.13 32.51 -6.03
C ASN A 145 20.19 32.25 -4.94
N GLN A 146 19.78 31.92 -3.72
CA GLN A 146 20.69 31.61 -2.60
C GLN A 146 21.02 30.12 -2.51
N TRP A 147 20.45 29.28 -3.37
CA TRP A 147 20.66 27.83 -3.33
C TRP A 147 22.13 27.44 -3.33
N ARG A 148 22.92 27.99 -4.27
CA ARG A 148 24.33 27.61 -4.43
C ARG A 148 25.18 27.94 -3.19
N SER A 149 24.91 29.08 -2.54
CA SER A 149 25.64 29.50 -1.35
C SER A 149 25.19 28.77 -0.09
N MET A 150 23.92 28.36 0.00
CA MET A 150 23.35 27.78 1.23
C MET A 150 23.25 26.25 1.22
N ARG A 151 23.20 25.58 0.06
CA ARG A 151 22.97 24.12 -0.03
C ARG A 151 23.95 23.30 0.83
N HIS A 152 25.17 23.80 1.02
CA HIS A 152 26.17 23.14 1.85
C HIS A 152 25.85 23.15 3.35
N SER A 153 25.33 24.27 3.88
CA SER A 153 25.00 24.39 5.31
C SER A 153 23.73 23.61 5.70
N ILE A 154 22.95 23.19 4.72
CA ILE A 154 21.74 22.37 4.91
C ILE A 154 21.94 20.90 4.52
N GLY A 155 23.19 20.47 4.24
CA GLY A 155 23.52 19.06 3.96
C GLY A 155 23.22 18.60 2.53
N LEU A 156 22.91 19.52 1.61
CA LEU A 156 22.63 19.27 0.19
C LEU A 156 23.82 19.70 -0.69
N ASN A 157 25.04 19.37 -0.26
CA ASN A 157 26.29 19.67 -0.98
C ASN A 157 26.16 19.28 -2.45
N ASP A 158 26.55 20.19 -3.34
CA ASP A 158 26.57 19.98 -4.78
C ASP A 158 25.27 19.57 -5.48
N ASN A 159 24.14 19.50 -4.76
CA ASN A 159 22.84 19.17 -5.33
C ASN A 159 22.40 20.21 -6.39
N PRO A 160 22.14 19.78 -7.65
CA PRO A 160 21.78 20.68 -8.74
C PRO A 160 20.29 21.02 -8.82
N SER A 161 19.45 20.48 -7.93
CA SER A 161 18.01 20.38 -8.13
C SER A 161 17.17 21.11 -7.06
N PRO A 162 17.30 22.44 -6.91
CA PRO A 162 16.50 23.19 -5.94
C PRO A 162 14.98 23.05 -6.15
N ASN A 163 14.57 22.80 -7.40
CA ASN A 163 13.17 22.70 -7.82
C ASN A 163 12.63 21.27 -7.80
N ALA A 164 13.43 20.27 -7.40
CA ALA A 164 12.95 18.91 -7.21
C ALA A 164 11.79 18.89 -6.20
N SER A 165 10.72 18.15 -6.51
CA SER A 165 9.56 18.04 -5.66
C SER A 165 9.88 17.26 -4.39
N THR A 166 9.31 17.67 -3.26
CA THR A 166 9.42 16.93 -2.00
C THR A 166 8.24 15.99 -1.76
N GLY A 167 7.26 15.94 -2.67
CA GLY A 167 6.16 14.97 -2.63
C GLY A 167 4.85 15.55 -3.12
N PHE A 168 3.76 15.27 -2.41
CA PHE A 168 2.40 15.65 -2.80
C PHE A 168 1.55 16.04 -1.59
N LYS A 169 0.61 16.96 -1.77
CA LYS A 169 -0.26 17.42 -0.67
C LYS A 169 -1.36 16.40 -0.36
N LEU A 170 -1.75 16.37 0.90
CA LEU A 170 -2.80 15.50 1.45
C LEU A 170 -4.07 16.28 1.84
N THR A 171 -4.21 17.52 1.39
CA THR A 171 -5.40 18.38 1.60
C THR A 171 -6.48 18.19 0.54
N THR A 172 -6.12 17.58 -0.60
CA THR A 172 -7.00 17.25 -1.72
C THR A 172 -6.74 15.81 -2.18
N GLY A 173 -7.52 15.33 -3.15
CA GLY A 173 -7.34 14.02 -3.76
C GLY A 173 -8.00 12.88 -2.99
N ASN A 174 -7.63 11.66 -3.40
CA ASN A 174 -8.09 10.41 -2.81
C ASN A 174 -8.01 10.40 -1.29
N ALA A 175 -9.06 9.90 -0.64
CA ALA A 175 -9.15 9.82 0.81
C ALA A 175 -8.03 8.97 1.40
N TYR A 176 -7.35 9.50 2.43
CA TYR A 176 -6.50 8.74 3.33
C TYR A 176 -7.19 8.63 4.69
N ARG A 177 -7.24 7.44 5.27
CA ARG A 177 -8.01 7.16 6.50
C ARG A 177 -7.19 6.35 7.49
N LYS A 178 -7.38 6.64 8.78
CA LYS A 178 -6.84 5.82 9.88
C LYS A 178 -7.49 4.43 9.89
N LEU A 179 -6.89 3.49 10.61
CA LEU A 179 -7.39 2.12 10.76
C LEU A 179 -8.85 2.05 11.30
N SER A 180 -9.21 2.95 12.21
CA SER A 180 -10.53 3.05 12.83
C SER A 180 -11.56 3.83 12.00
N GLU A 181 -11.13 4.53 10.97
CA GLU A 181 -11.97 5.34 10.09
C GLU A 181 -12.47 4.54 8.88
N SER A 182 -13.44 5.07 8.14
CA SER A 182 -13.99 4.45 6.93
C SER A 182 -13.66 5.24 5.67
N TRP A 183 -13.36 4.54 4.58
CA TRP A 183 -13.24 5.16 3.25
C TRP A 183 -14.60 5.60 2.70
N PRO A 184 -14.65 6.64 1.85
CA PRO A 184 -15.87 7.03 1.14
C PRO A 184 -16.14 6.11 -0.06
N ILE A 185 -17.39 6.10 -0.54
CA ILE A 185 -17.75 5.48 -1.83
C ILE A 185 -17.43 6.35 -3.05
N TYR A 186 -17.06 7.61 -2.80
CA TYR A 186 -16.81 8.61 -3.83
C TYR A 186 -15.32 8.69 -4.17
N GLN A 187 -14.99 8.84 -5.45
CA GLN A 187 -13.64 9.12 -5.91
C GLN A 187 -13.61 10.44 -6.68
N PRO A 188 -12.64 11.34 -6.46
CA PRO A 188 -12.55 12.57 -7.24
C PRO A 188 -12.22 12.26 -8.70
N ILE A 189 -12.81 13.00 -9.64
CA ILE A 189 -12.44 12.91 -11.07
C ILE A 189 -11.06 13.54 -11.29
N ASP A 190 -10.79 14.68 -10.64
CA ASP A 190 -9.48 15.35 -10.63
C ASP A 190 -9.02 15.56 -9.18
N GLY A 191 -8.17 14.64 -8.70
CA GLY A 191 -7.63 14.64 -7.34
C GLY A 191 -6.67 15.80 -7.03
N THR A 192 -6.26 16.57 -8.04
CA THR A 192 -5.51 17.81 -7.80
C THR A 192 -6.40 18.94 -7.29
N LYS A 193 -7.73 18.83 -7.49
CA LYS A 193 -8.72 19.86 -7.13
C LYS A 193 -9.80 19.36 -6.18
N GLN A 194 -10.40 18.21 -6.48
CA GLN A 194 -11.44 17.59 -5.68
C GLN A 194 -10.85 16.65 -4.63
N GLY A 195 -11.69 16.20 -3.70
CA GLY A 195 -11.32 15.35 -2.60
C GLY A 195 -10.72 16.13 -1.42
N LYS A 196 -10.47 15.42 -0.32
CA LYS A 196 -9.96 15.99 0.93
C LYS A 196 -8.73 15.27 1.47
N GLY A 197 -8.16 14.32 0.72
CA GLY A 197 -6.99 13.58 1.17
C GLY A 197 -7.19 13.00 2.58
N LYS A 198 -6.30 13.38 3.51
CA LYS A 198 -6.35 12.94 4.92
C LYS A 198 -7.33 13.73 5.81
N ASP A 199 -7.90 14.83 5.33
CA ASP A 199 -8.79 15.70 6.11
C ASP A 199 -10.22 15.11 6.21
N GLN A 200 -10.38 14.12 7.09
CA GLN A 200 -11.68 13.49 7.35
C GLN A 200 -12.71 14.50 7.87
N SER A 201 -12.31 15.44 8.74
CA SER A 201 -13.23 16.42 9.32
C SER A 201 -13.78 17.37 8.27
N GLY A 202 -12.93 17.89 7.38
CA GLY A 202 -13.36 18.69 6.23
C GLY A 202 -14.21 17.91 5.24
N TRP A 203 -13.93 16.61 5.06
CA TRP A 203 -14.77 15.73 4.25
C TRP A 203 -16.18 15.60 4.80
N GLN A 204 -16.32 15.20 6.07
CA GLN A 204 -17.63 14.94 6.69
C GLN A 204 -18.46 16.20 6.87
N SER A 205 -17.83 17.34 7.14
CA SER A 205 -18.54 18.60 7.38
C SER A 205 -19.04 19.31 6.13
N SER A 206 -18.46 19.05 4.95
CA SER A 206 -18.79 19.83 3.74
C SER A 206 -18.65 19.06 2.42
N GLU A 207 -17.53 18.38 2.19
CA GLU A 207 -17.25 17.81 0.87
C GLU A 207 -18.10 16.57 0.57
N GLN A 208 -18.46 15.80 1.59
CA GLN A 208 -19.27 14.59 1.45
C GLN A 208 -20.66 14.89 0.87
N SER A 209 -21.31 15.97 1.30
CA SER A 209 -22.62 16.37 0.76
C SER A 209 -22.51 16.89 -0.68
N THR A 210 -21.40 17.56 -1.01
CA THR A 210 -21.08 17.97 -2.38
C THR A 210 -20.90 16.76 -3.30
N ALA A 211 -20.14 15.75 -2.84
CA ALA A 211 -19.92 14.52 -3.59
C ALA A 211 -21.20 13.70 -3.75
N ALA A 212 -22.02 13.59 -2.71
CA ALA A 212 -23.31 12.90 -2.77
C ALA A 212 -24.31 13.57 -3.72
N SER A 213 -24.30 14.91 -3.78
CA SER A 213 -25.16 15.67 -4.70
C SER A 213 -24.70 15.55 -6.16
N ASP A 214 -23.40 15.54 -6.41
CA ASP A 214 -22.83 15.39 -7.76
C ASP A 214 -22.94 13.95 -8.29
N ALA A 215 -22.67 12.96 -7.44
CA ALA A 215 -22.59 11.55 -7.80
C ALA A 215 -23.53 10.65 -6.95
N PRO A 216 -24.85 10.89 -6.97
CA PRO A 216 -25.78 10.12 -6.16
C PRO A 216 -25.79 8.64 -6.55
N LEU A 217 -25.99 7.80 -5.54
CA LEU A 217 -26.16 6.35 -5.71
C LEU A 217 -27.46 6.07 -6.49
N SER A 218 -27.40 5.22 -7.52
CA SER A 218 -28.63 4.75 -8.20
C SER A 218 -29.36 3.76 -7.29
N THR A 219 -30.60 4.07 -6.90
CA THR A 219 -31.42 3.26 -6.00
C THR A 219 -32.49 2.41 -6.73
N GLY A 220 -32.45 2.28 -8.06
CA GLY A 220 -33.57 1.67 -8.80
C GLY A 220 -33.31 1.09 -10.19
N GLY A 221 -32.08 0.70 -10.53
CA GLY A 221 -31.78 0.03 -11.81
C GLY A 221 -31.86 0.93 -13.06
N GLY A 222 -32.21 2.21 -12.91
CA GLY A 222 -32.11 3.25 -13.94
C GLY A 222 -30.82 4.06 -13.85
N ALA A 223 -30.58 4.89 -14.87
CA ALA A 223 -29.49 5.88 -14.85
C ALA A 223 -29.66 6.84 -13.66
N SER A 224 -28.58 7.11 -12.94
CA SER A 224 -28.58 8.09 -11.86
C SER A 224 -28.80 9.49 -12.44
N SER A 225 -29.59 10.34 -11.78
CA SER A 225 -29.84 11.74 -12.18
C SER A 225 -28.69 12.69 -11.81
N GLY A 226 -27.54 12.15 -11.38
CA GLY A 226 -26.34 12.90 -11.02
C GLY A 226 -25.67 13.60 -12.19
N THR A 227 -24.88 14.62 -11.88
CA THR A 227 -24.07 15.34 -12.86
C THR A 227 -22.71 14.69 -13.12
N PHE A 228 -22.13 14.02 -12.10
CA PHE A 228 -20.83 13.35 -12.17
C PHE A 228 -19.71 14.24 -12.76
N ASN A 229 -19.69 15.52 -12.41
CA ASN A 229 -18.72 16.49 -12.91
C ASN A 229 -17.45 16.56 -12.03
N LYS A 230 -17.56 16.15 -10.77
CA LYS A 230 -16.49 16.27 -9.77
C LYS A 230 -16.11 14.92 -9.16
N TYR A 231 -17.08 14.03 -8.98
CA TYR A 231 -16.92 12.76 -8.30
C TYR A 231 -17.52 11.61 -9.10
N LEU A 232 -16.91 10.44 -8.93
CA LEU A 232 -17.46 9.15 -9.31
C LEU A 232 -18.04 8.47 -8.08
N ASN A 233 -19.21 7.87 -8.21
CA ASN A 233 -19.71 6.93 -7.21
C ASN A 233 -19.24 5.52 -7.57
N THR A 234 -18.46 4.90 -6.69
CA THR A 234 -17.81 3.61 -6.95
C THR A 234 -18.28 2.50 -6.02
N LYS A 235 -19.42 2.66 -5.32
CA LYS A 235 -19.91 1.65 -4.37
C LYS A 235 -19.92 0.23 -4.94
N GLN A 236 -20.53 0.03 -6.11
CA GLN A 236 -20.63 -1.30 -6.73
C GLN A 236 -19.25 -1.84 -7.14
N ALA A 237 -18.34 -0.96 -7.58
CA ALA A 237 -16.97 -1.36 -7.89
C ALA A 237 -16.20 -1.77 -6.62
N LEU A 238 -16.40 -1.05 -5.52
CA LEU A 238 -15.84 -1.38 -4.20
C LEU A 238 -16.37 -2.72 -3.69
N GLU A 239 -17.68 -2.98 -3.80
CA GLU A 239 -18.27 -4.29 -3.46
C GLU A 239 -17.67 -5.42 -4.30
N SER A 240 -17.44 -5.17 -5.59
CA SER A 240 -16.89 -6.19 -6.51
C SER A 240 -15.45 -6.60 -6.18
N ILE A 241 -14.65 -5.71 -5.58
CA ILE A 241 -13.29 -6.01 -5.11
C ILE A 241 -13.26 -6.47 -3.64
N GLY A 242 -14.44 -6.63 -3.02
CA GLY A 242 -14.58 -7.20 -1.68
C GLY A 242 -14.60 -6.20 -0.53
N ILE A 243 -14.89 -4.92 -0.76
CA ILE A 243 -15.15 -3.96 0.33
C ILE A 243 -16.48 -4.32 1.01
N LEU A 244 -16.46 -4.41 2.34
CA LEU A 244 -17.61 -4.71 3.18
C LEU A 244 -18.34 -3.43 3.58
N PHE A 245 -19.66 -3.49 3.62
CA PHE A 245 -20.53 -2.35 3.91
C PHE A 245 -21.46 -2.66 5.07
N ASP A 246 -21.74 -1.63 5.86
CA ASP A 246 -22.93 -1.55 6.69
C ASP A 246 -23.92 -0.62 5.95
N ASP A 247 -24.86 -1.26 5.24
CA ASP A 247 -25.74 -0.62 4.25
C ASP A 247 -24.96 0.13 3.14
N GLN A 248 -24.86 1.45 3.21
CA GLN A 248 -24.15 2.27 2.22
C GLN A 248 -22.74 2.70 2.67
N THR A 249 -22.41 2.50 3.94
CA THR A 249 -21.14 2.95 4.52
C THR A 249 -20.13 1.80 4.53
N PRO A 250 -18.96 1.94 3.90
CA PRO A 250 -17.89 0.97 4.07
C PRO A 250 -17.54 0.80 5.55
N ARG A 251 -17.33 -0.45 5.98
CA ARG A 251 -16.73 -0.72 7.30
C ARG A 251 -15.34 -0.09 7.39
N ASN A 252 -14.86 0.11 8.61
CA ASN A 252 -13.57 0.74 8.87
C ASN A 252 -12.40 0.03 8.16
N VAL A 253 -11.30 0.76 7.96
CA VAL A 253 -10.14 0.28 7.19
C VAL A 253 -9.60 -1.04 7.74
N VAL A 254 -9.48 -1.20 9.07
CA VAL A 254 -8.96 -2.45 9.66
C VAL A 254 -9.81 -3.68 9.34
N SER A 255 -11.14 -3.53 9.25
CA SER A 255 -12.03 -4.61 8.81
C SER A 255 -11.78 -4.98 7.35
N GLN A 256 -11.58 -3.98 6.48
CA GLN A 256 -11.30 -4.21 5.06
C GLN A 256 -9.95 -4.91 4.87
N LEU A 257 -8.90 -4.47 5.60
CA LEU A 257 -7.58 -5.09 5.57
C LEU A 257 -7.63 -6.55 6.01
N TYR A 258 -8.37 -6.87 7.08
CA TYR A 258 -8.54 -8.26 7.53
C TYR A 258 -9.27 -9.11 6.48
N TYR A 259 -10.39 -8.64 5.95
CA TYR A 259 -11.16 -9.39 4.96
C TYR A 259 -10.41 -9.58 3.64
N ALA A 260 -9.60 -8.61 3.23
CA ALA A 260 -8.74 -8.69 2.06
C ALA A 260 -7.53 -9.59 2.28
N SER A 261 -6.91 -9.56 3.47
CA SER A 261 -5.71 -10.35 3.81
C SER A 261 -5.94 -11.88 3.90
N THR A 262 -7.20 -12.33 3.93
CA THR A 262 -7.57 -13.75 3.95
C THR A 262 -8.14 -14.21 2.62
N SER A 263 -7.37 -14.06 1.53
CA SER A 263 -7.87 -14.24 0.15
C SER A 263 -7.18 -15.29 -0.71
N LYS A 264 -5.99 -15.77 -0.33
CA LYS A 264 -5.22 -16.78 -1.06
C LYS A 264 -4.61 -17.79 -0.09
N LEU A 265 -4.52 -19.05 -0.50
CA LEU A 265 -4.10 -20.17 0.34
C LEU A 265 -3.09 -21.06 -0.40
N ALA A 266 -2.00 -21.43 0.26
CA ALA A 266 -1.05 -22.45 -0.19
C ALA A 266 -0.73 -23.44 0.94
N VAL A 267 -0.46 -24.71 0.59
CA VAL A 267 -0.31 -25.80 1.56
C VAL A 267 0.97 -26.58 1.29
N THR A 268 1.81 -26.73 2.31
CA THR A 268 2.96 -27.63 2.31
C THR A 268 2.74 -28.80 3.28
N ASN A 269 3.71 -29.70 3.36
CA ASN A 269 3.64 -30.82 4.30
C ASN A 269 3.48 -30.37 5.76
N ASN A 270 4.09 -29.25 6.15
CA ASN A 270 4.07 -28.77 7.54
C ASN A 270 3.21 -27.53 7.76
N HIS A 271 3.05 -26.69 6.74
CA HIS A 271 2.44 -25.37 6.91
C HIS A 271 1.25 -25.15 5.99
N ILE A 272 0.36 -24.26 6.41
CA ILE A 272 -0.63 -23.63 5.54
C ILE A 272 -0.39 -22.12 5.60
N VAL A 273 -0.20 -21.49 4.45
CA VAL A 273 0.07 -20.04 4.38
C VAL A 273 -1.08 -19.32 3.70
N VAL A 274 -1.49 -18.21 4.32
CA VAL A 274 -2.58 -17.37 3.83
C VAL A 274 -2.09 -15.96 3.62
N MET A 275 -2.35 -15.43 2.43
CA MET A 275 -2.03 -14.06 2.02
C MET A 275 -3.26 -13.36 1.46
N GLY A 276 -3.14 -12.04 1.27
CA GLY A 276 -4.23 -11.24 0.72
C GLY A 276 -4.40 -11.33 -0.78
N ASN A 277 -5.19 -10.40 -1.31
CA ASN A 277 -5.48 -10.27 -2.74
C ASN A 277 -4.66 -9.14 -3.38
N SER A 278 -4.88 -8.94 -4.68
CA SER A 278 -4.18 -7.92 -5.47
C SER A 278 -4.89 -6.56 -5.52
N PHE A 279 -6.05 -6.42 -4.87
CA PHE A 279 -6.85 -5.19 -4.91
C PHE A 279 -6.53 -4.23 -3.76
N LEU A 280 -6.22 -4.77 -2.57
CA LEU A 280 -5.88 -3.98 -1.39
C LEU A 280 -4.52 -4.40 -0.82
N PRO A 281 -3.72 -3.45 -0.28
CA PRO A 281 -2.48 -3.78 0.40
C PRO A 281 -2.71 -4.73 1.58
N SER A 282 -1.86 -5.74 1.70
CA SER A 282 -1.82 -6.65 2.86
C SER A 282 -0.67 -6.25 3.77
N LEU A 283 -0.96 -6.01 5.05
CA LEU A 283 0.05 -5.63 6.06
C LEU A 283 0.63 -6.84 6.79
N TRP A 284 -0.01 -8.00 6.67
CA TRP A 284 0.38 -9.24 7.33
C TRP A 284 -0.03 -10.47 6.50
N TYR A 285 0.52 -11.63 6.87
CA TYR A 285 0.21 -12.95 6.33
C TYR A 285 0.19 -13.99 7.44
N TRP A 286 -0.49 -15.13 7.26
CA TRP A 286 -0.51 -16.21 8.25
C TRP A 286 0.42 -17.35 7.83
N VAL A 287 1.15 -17.90 8.78
CA VAL A 287 1.79 -19.21 8.69
C VAL A 287 1.18 -20.09 9.77
N VAL A 288 0.36 -21.05 9.35
CA VAL A 288 -0.34 -21.97 10.25
C VAL A 288 0.39 -23.31 10.25
N GLU A 289 0.84 -23.75 11.42
CA GLU A 289 1.35 -25.10 11.61
C GLU A 289 0.23 -26.12 11.44
N ARG A 290 0.38 -27.11 10.56
CA ARG A 290 -0.64 -28.15 10.36
C ARG A 290 -0.82 -29.03 11.60
N SER A 291 0.18 -29.05 12.48
CA SER A 291 0.17 -29.70 13.79
C SER A 291 -0.58 -28.91 14.87
N ALA A 292 -1.00 -27.67 14.60
CA ALA A 292 -1.72 -26.83 15.56
C ALA A 292 -2.92 -27.57 16.16
N GLN A 293 -3.11 -27.37 17.47
CA GLN A 293 -4.22 -27.97 18.21
C GLN A 293 -5.56 -27.44 17.70
N GLU A 294 -6.60 -28.27 17.84
CA GLU A 294 -7.96 -27.84 17.56
C GLU A 294 -8.33 -26.65 18.46
N ASN A 295 -9.00 -25.65 17.89
CA ASN A 295 -9.32 -24.37 18.53
C ASN A 295 -8.14 -23.43 18.86
N ALA A 296 -6.91 -23.71 18.39
CA ALA A 296 -5.81 -22.75 18.51
C ALA A 296 -6.08 -21.48 17.68
N SER A 297 -5.76 -20.32 18.27
CA SER A 297 -5.76 -19.03 17.57
C SER A 297 -4.45 -18.82 16.82
N ASN A 298 -4.47 -18.95 15.49
CA ASN A 298 -3.27 -18.79 14.67
C ASN A 298 -3.07 -17.30 14.32
N LYS A 299 -1.97 -16.73 14.77
CA LYS A 299 -1.64 -15.30 14.62
C LYS A 299 -0.85 -15.05 13.33
N PRO A 300 -1.06 -13.91 12.65
CA PRO A 300 -0.29 -13.54 11.46
C PRO A 300 1.04 -12.88 11.81
N THR A 301 1.93 -12.83 10.81
CA THR A 301 3.20 -12.11 10.81
C THR A 301 3.07 -10.82 10.00
N TRP A 302 3.52 -9.70 10.58
CA TRP A 302 3.56 -8.39 9.90
C TRP A 302 4.65 -8.34 8.82
N PHE A 303 4.34 -7.82 7.64
CA PHE A 303 5.34 -7.60 6.58
C PHE A 303 6.44 -6.62 7.00
N ALA A 304 6.11 -5.65 7.86
CA ALA A 304 7.09 -4.71 8.43
C ALA A 304 8.21 -5.42 9.25
N ASN A 305 8.01 -6.69 9.64
CA ASN A 305 9.00 -7.52 10.32
C ASN A 305 9.67 -8.57 9.40
N THR A 306 9.26 -8.66 8.14
CA THR A 306 9.75 -9.66 7.18
C THR A 306 10.74 -8.99 6.23
N ASN A 307 12.02 -9.06 6.58
CA ASN A 307 13.09 -8.54 5.73
C ASN A 307 13.21 -9.40 4.47
N LEU A 308 12.93 -8.80 3.32
CA LEU A 308 13.18 -9.40 2.02
C LEU A 308 14.57 -9.02 1.53
N ASP A 309 15.19 -9.92 0.76
CA ASP A 309 16.27 -9.57 -0.13
C ASP A 309 15.67 -8.89 -1.38
N TRP A 310 16.07 -7.64 -1.62
CA TRP A 310 15.58 -6.83 -2.75
C TRP A 310 16.46 -6.98 -4.01
N GLY A 311 17.47 -7.85 -3.97
CA GLY A 311 18.50 -8.03 -4.98
C GLY A 311 19.86 -7.49 -4.50
N GLU A 312 19.88 -6.23 -4.08
CA GLU A 312 21.05 -5.55 -3.52
C GLU A 312 20.65 -4.71 -2.29
N ASP A 313 21.56 -4.55 -1.32
CA ASP A 313 21.32 -3.76 -0.09
C ASP A 313 20.86 -2.33 -0.39
N LYS A 314 21.36 -1.72 -1.47
CA LYS A 314 20.99 -0.35 -1.84
C LYS A 314 19.53 -0.27 -2.29
N GLN A 315 19.00 -1.30 -2.95
CA GLN A 315 17.59 -1.36 -3.31
C GLN A 315 16.68 -1.40 -2.07
N LYS A 316 17.10 -2.13 -1.02
CA LYS A 316 16.43 -2.10 0.29
C LYS A 316 16.50 -0.71 0.93
N GLN A 317 17.66 -0.06 0.89
CA GLN A 317 17.84 1.30 1.42
C GLN A 317 16.96 2.32 0.69
N PHE A 318 16.83 2.26 -0.63
CA PHE A 318 15.92 3.13 -1.39
C PHE A 318 14.47 3.04 -0.90
N VAL A 319 14.01 1.81 -0.65
CA VAL A 319 12.68 1.56 -0.09
C VAL A 319 12.59 2.15 1.32
N GLU A 320 13.53 1.81 2.20
CA GLU A 320 13.48 2.14 3.64
C GLU A 320 13.68 3.64 3.93
N ASN A 321 14.59 4.30 3.22
CA ASN A 321 14.87 5.73 3.39
C ASN A 321 13.66 6.61 3.06
N GLN A 322 12.76 6.14 2.18
CA GLN A 322 11.54 6.87 1.83
C GLN A 322 10.34 6.52 2.73
N LEU A 323 10.39 5.44 3.54
CA LEU A 323 9.29 5.05 4.45
C LEU A 323 9.01 6.10 5.54
N GLY A 324 9.97 6.96 5.84
CA GLY A 324 9.78 8.09 6.76
C GLY A 324 11.07 8.70 7.27
N TYR A 325 10.94 9.77 8.05
CA TYR A 325 12.08 10.49 8.63
C TYR A 325 12.60 9.76 9.87
N LYS A 326 13.90 9.46 9.89
CA LYS A 326 14.59 8.82 11.01
C LYS A 326 15.48 9.85 11.71
N GLU A 327 15.08 10.27 12.89
CA GLU A 327 15.79 11.24 13.73
C GLU A 327 15.48 10.98 15.20
N THR A 328 16.47 11.11 16.08
CA THR A 328 16.31 10.79 17.51
C THR A 328 15.80 11.97 18.33
N THR A 329 15.77 13.17 17.75
CA THR A 329 15.43 14.42 18.46
C THR A 329 13.94 14.78 18.45
N SER A 330 13.10 14.10 17.65
CA SER A 330 11.65 14.36 17.64
C SER A 330 10.90 13.35 18.50
N THR A 331 10.13 13.85 19.47
CA THR A 331 9.48 13.01 20.49
C THR A 331 8.29 12.19 19.96
N ASN A 332 7.54 12.71 18.97
CA ASN A 332 6.30 12.09 18.48
C ASN A 332 6.32 11.78 16.97
N SER A 333 7.51 11.75 16.35
CA SER A 333 7.67 11.44 14.92
C SER A 333 7.87 9.94 14.70
N HIS A 334 6.79 9.17 14.83
CA HIS A 334 6.79 7.71 14.70
C HIS A 334 6.29 7.27 13.33
N ASN A 335 7.17 6.61 12.57
CA ASN A 335 6.91 6.05 11.25
C ASN A 335 7.67 4.72 11.13
N PHE A 336 7.41 3.95 10.07
CA PHE A 336 8.05 2.64 9.88
C PHE A 336 9.59 2.74 9.89
N HIS A 337 10.18 3.74 9.23
CA HIS A 337 11.62 3.91 9.19
C HIS A 337 12.22 4.29 10.56
N SER A 338 11.60 5.24 11.28
CA SER A 338 12.09 5.68 12.60
C SER A 338 12.00 4.59 13.67
N LYS A 339 11.04 3.67 13.52
CA LYS A 339 10.89 2.48 14.37
C LYS A 339 11.63 1.24 13.84
N SER A 340 12.46 1.41 12.81
CA SER A 340 13.32 0.36 12.22
C SER A 340 12.54 -0.86 11.68
N PHE A 341 11.35 -0.62 11.15
CA PHE A 341 10.61 -1.59 10.35
C PHE A 341 11.03 -1.49 8.87
N THR A 342 10.79 -2.57 8.12
CA THR A 342 10.96 -2.60 6.66
C THR A 342 9.63 -2.31 5.94
N GLN A 343 9.57 -2.56 4.62
CA GLN A 343 8.36 -2.36 3.81
C GLN A 343 7.12 -2.99 4.47
N PRO A 344 6.08 -2.19 4.76
CA PRO A 344 4.98 -2.64 5.62
C PRO A 344 3.84 -3.34 4.89
N ALA A 345 3.72 -3.20 3.57
CA ALA A 345 2.57 -3.73 2.83
C ALA A 345 2.85 -4.09 1.36
N TYR A 346 2.12 -5.08 0.86
CA TYR A 346 2.23 -5.54 -0.52
C TYR A 346 0.85 -5.78 -1.15
N LEU A 347 0.74 -5.51 -2.45
CA LEU A 347 -0.37 -5.93 -3.30
C LEU A 347 -0.03 -7.32 -3.84
N ILE A 348 -0.52 -8.36 -3.17
CA ILE A 348 -0.12 -9.75 -3.42
C ILE A 348 -0.76 -10.26 -4.72
N SER A 349 0.04 -10.77 -5.65
CA SER A 349 -0.43 -11.39 -6.88
C SER A 349 -1.04 -12.77 -6.58
N GLY A 350 -0.36 -13.55 -5.75
CA GLY A 350 -0.78 -14.88 -5.36
C GLY A 350 0.28 -15.58 -4.52
N ILE A 351 -0.05 -16.79 -4.07
CA ILE A 351 0.85 -17.69 -3.37
C ILE A 351 0.56 -19.11 -3.85
N ASP A 352 1.60 -19.91 -4.03
CA ASP A 352 1.50 -21.32 -4.40
C ASP A 352 2.62 -22.13 -3.75
N SER A 353 2.59 -23.45 -3.88
CA SER A 353 3.56 -24.38 -3.31
C SER A 353 4.06 -25.41 -4.32
N VAL A 354 5.38 -25.59 -4.38
CA VAL A 354 6.02 -26.64 -5.19
C VAL A 354 7.12 -27.29 -4.35
N ASN A 355 7.09 -28.61 -4.22
CA ASN A 355 8.11 -29.38 -3.48
C ASN A 355 8.38 -28.83 -2.06
N ASP A 356 7.32 -28.60 -1.29
CA ASP A 356 7.34 -27.99 0.06
C ASP A 356 7.92 -26.57 0.15
N GLN A 357 8.23 -25.93 -0.98
CA GLN A 357 8.59 -24.51 -1.03
C GLN A 357 7.36 -23.67 -1.35
N LEU A 358 7.25 -22.51 -0.71
CA LEU A 358 6.23 -21.52 -1.01
C LEU A 358 6.78 -20.49 -1.98
N ILE A 359 6.00 -20.15 -3.00
CA ILE A 359 6.31 -19.13 -3.99
C ILE A 359 5.26 -18.04 -3.85
N PHE A 360 5.68 -16.79 -3.64
CA PHE A 360 4.78 -15.64 -3.64
C PHE A 360 5.36 -14.54 -4.54
N SER A 361 4.47 -13.70 -5.06
CA SER A 361 4.85 -12.49 -5.77
C SER A 361 3.82 -11.40 -5.51
N GLY A 362 4.21 -10.16 -5.80
CA GLY A 362 3.34 -9.01 -5.64
C GLY A 362 4.09 -7.72 -5.90
N PHE A 363 3.35 -6.62 -5.96
CA PHE A 363 3.95 -5.30 -5.97
C PHE A 363 4.14 -4.79 -4.54
N LYS A 364 5.26 -4.12 -4.28
CA LYS A 364 5.39 -3.23 -3.11
C LYS A 364 4.26 -2.21 -3.17
N ALA A 365 3.44 -2.11 -2.12
CA ALA A 365 2.50 -1.00 -2.01
C ALA A 365 3.28 0.27 -1.63
N GLY A 366 3.02 1.39 -2.30
CA GLY A 366 3.74 2.64 -2.02
C GLY A 366 3.58 3.04 -0.56
N SER A 367 4.66 3.37 0.14
CA SER A 367 4.61 3.79 1.54
C SER A 367 5.70 4.81 1.80
N VAL A 368 5.31 5.93 2.39
CA VAL A 368 6.17 7.07 2.63
C VAL A 368 5.82 7.77 3.94
N GLY A 369 6.71 8.65 4.41
CA GLY A 369 6.41 9.56 5.51
C GLY A 369 5.46 10.69 5.09
N TYR A 370 4.68 11.23 6.02
CA TYR A 370 3.91 12.46 5.83
C TYR A 370 3.96 13.35 7.07
N ASP A 371 3.88 14.66 6.85
CA ASP A 371 3.91 15.64 7.92
C ASP A 371 2.50 15.87 8.51
N SER A 372 2.33 15.45 9.76
CA SER A 372 1.10 15.61 10.54
C SER A 372 1.15 16.81 11.49
N SER A 373 2.20 17.65 11.41
CA SER A 373 2.38 18.79 12.30
C SER A 373 1.18 19.73 12.28
N SER A 374 0.70 20.12 13.46
CA SER A 374 -0.41 21.06 13.61
C SER A 374 0.04 22.53 13.41
N SER A 375 1.32 22.83 13.68
CA SER A 375 1.95 24.15 13.56
C SER A 375 2.62 24.39 12.19
N SER A 376 3.25 25.56 12.00
CA SER A 376 3.78 26.06 10.72
C SER A 376 5.07 25.36 10.25
N SER A 377 5.03 24.03 10.09
CA SER A 377 6.04 23.30 9.33
C SER A 377 5.93 23.66 7.85
N SER A 378 7.07 23.76 7.16
CA SER A 378 7.12 24.04 5.72
C SER A 378 6.43 22.96 4.87
N THR A 379 6.38 21.72 5.39
CA THR A 379 5.82 20.53 4.73
C THR A 379 4.47 20.08 5.31
N LYS A 380 3.83 20.89 6.16
CA LYS A 380 2.55 20.54 6.79
C LYS A 380 1.52 20.01 5.78
N ASP A 381 0.83 18.93 6.16
CA ASP A 381 -0.20 18.25 5.37
C ASP A 381 0.30 17.75 4.00
N GLN A 382 1.57 17.35 3.94
CA GLN A 382 2.23 16.84 2.73
C GLN A 382 2.86 15.46 2.97
N ALA A 383 2.71 14.56 1.98
CA ALA A 383 3.50 13.35 1.89
C ALA A 383 4.93 13.69 1.39
N LEU A 384 5.92 12.96 1.89
CA LEU A 384 7.34 13.17 1.61
C LEU A 384 7.85 12.04 0.71
N ALA A 385 7.76 12.25 -0.60
CA ALA A 385 8.04 11.26 -1.64
C ALA A 385 8.80 11.90 -2.80
N TRP A 386 9.63 11.13 -3.50
CA TRP A 386 10.39 11.61 -4.65
C TRP A 386 10.74 10.48 -5.61
N SER A 387 11.08 10.85 -6.86
CA SER A 387 11.60 9.92 -7.86
C SER A 387 13.02 9.47 -7.51
N THR A 388 13.26 8.17 -7.64
CA THR A 388 14.56 7.51 -7.38
C THR A 388 15.16 6.92 -8.67
N THR A 389 14.71 7.40 -9.83
CA THR A 389 15.19 6.93 -11.13
C THR A 389 16.65 7.28 -11.32
N THR A 390 17.44 6.28 -11.71
CA THR A 390 18.87 6.30 -11.96
C THR A 390 19.30 7.42 -12.91
N SER A 391 20.39 8.14 -12.58
CA SER A 391 20.89 9.26 -13.39
C SER A 391 21.38 8.84 -14.79
N LEU A 392 21.37 9.80 -15.72
CA LEU A 392 21.75 9.55 -17.13
C LEU A 392 23.23 9.19 -17.30
N ASP A 393 24.09 9.68 -16.41
CA ASP A 393 25.53 9.38 -16.43
C ASP A 393 25.88 8.01 -15.83
N SER A 394 24.93 7.34 -15.15
CA SER A 394 25.16 6.07 -14.47
C SER A 394 25.81 5.04 -15.38
N LYS A 395 26.75 4.26 -14.85
CA LYS A 395 27.30 3.12 -15.59
C LYS A 395 26.15 2.19 -16.01
N THR A 396 26.24 1.69 -17.24
CA THR A 396 25.33 0.71 -17.83
C THR A 396 25.52 -0.65 -17.17
N GLY A 397 24.52 -1.52 -17.28
CA GLY A 397 24.50 -2.84 -16.65
C GLY A 397 23.69 -2.86 -15.35
N TYR A 398 22.85 -3.88 -15.21
CA TYR A 398 21.80 -3.94 -14.19
C TYR A 398 22.25 -3.57 -12.77
N LYS A 399 23.35 -4.17 -12.28
CA LYS A 399 23.86 -3.91 -10.93
C LYS A 399 24.24 -2.44 -10.71
N ASP A 400 24.94 -1.82 -11.66
CA ASP A 400 25.32 -0.40 -11.55
C ASP A 400 24.08 0.51 -11.62
N LEU A 401 23.08 0.15 -12.44
CA LEU A 401 21.84 0.91 -12.54
C LEU A 401 21.05 0.91 -11.23
N VAL A 402 20.85 -0.27 -10.61
CA VAL A 402 20.06 -0.41 -9.38
C VAL A 402 20.82 -0.01 -8.11
N THR A 403 22.14 0.17 -8.20
CA THR A 403 22.98 0.61 -7.08
C THR A 403 23.52 2.04 -7.25
N ASN A 404 22.97 2.82 -8.18
CA ASN A 404 23.27 4.24 -8.29
C ASN A 404 22.76 5.02 -7.06
N ASP A 405 23.45 6.08 -6.62
CA ASP A 405 23.08 6.87 -5.41
C ASP A 405 21.99 7.94 -5.68
N THR A 406 21.56 8.09 -6.93
CA THR A 406 20.59 9.10 -7.36
C THR A 406 19.27 8.96 -6.63
N GLY A 407 18.98 9.93 -5.77
CA GLY A 407 17.72 9.98 -5.02
C GLY A 407 17.70 9.09 -3.78
N LEU A 408 18.85 8.58 -3.32
CA LEU A 408 18.89 7.60 -2.22
C LEU A 408 18.32 8.13 -0.89
N ASN A 409 18.61 9.39 -0.56
CA ASN A 409 18.21 10.00 0.72
C ASN A 409 17.23 11.17 0.56
N GLY A 410 16.90 11.57 -0.66
CA GLY A 410 16.03 12.73 -0.90
C GLY A 410 15.91 13.12 -2.38
N PRO A 411 15.08 14.14 -2.68
CA PRO A 411 14.77 14.53 -4.05
C PRO A 411 15.98 14.99 -4.88
N ILE A 412 15.99 14.65 -6.17
CA ILE A 412 17.04 15.04 -7.12
C ILE A 412 16.52 15.19 -8.57
N ASN A 413 15.57 14.36 -8.98
CA ASN A 413 14.98 14.42 -10.31
C ASN A 413 14.00 15.61 -10.45
N GLY A 414 13.72 16.02 -11.68
CA GLY A 414 13.06 17.28 -11.99
C GLY A 414 12.83 17.43 -13.49
N SER A 415 13.31 18.52 -14.09
CA SER A 415 13.28 18.73 -15.55
C SER A 415 14.58 19.42 -15.97
N PHE A 416 15.28 18.84 -16.95
CA PHE A 416 16.60 19.23 -17.39
C PHE A 416 16.65 19.28 -18.91
N SER A 417 17.02 20.42 -19.48
CA SER A 417 17.28 20.54 -20.92
C SER A 417 18.68 20.02 -21.23
N ILE A 418 18.80 19.15 -22.23
CA ILE A 418 20.05 18.51 -22.65
C ILE A 418 20.17 18.68 -24.15
N GLN A 419 21.08 19.56 -24.60
CA GLN A 419 21.20 19.93 -26.01
C GLN A 419 19.85 20.41 -26.59
N ASP A 420 19.32 19.70 -27.58
CA ASP A 420 18.05 19.93 -28.26
C ASP A 420 16.88 19.08 -27.71
N THR A 421 17.11 18.28 -26.68
CA THR A 421 16.11 17.45 -25.99
C THR A 421 16.00 17.81 -24.51
N PHE A 422 15.23 17.03 -23.76
CA PHE A 422 15.09 17.14 -22.32
C PHE A 422 15.06 15.77 -21.65
N SER A 423 15.26 15.76 -20.34
CA SER A 423 15.00 14.62 -19.49
C SER A 423 14.43 15.09 -18.16
N PHE A 424 13.60 14.25 -17.54
CA PHE A 424 13.16 14.48 -16.16
C PHE A 424 14.14 13.92 -15.12
N VAL A 425 15.09 13.09 -15.56
CA VAL A 425 16.12 12.48 -14.73
C VAL A 425 17.35 13.38 -14.66
N VAL A 426 17.97 13.44 -13.49
CA VAL A 426 19.20 14.23 -13.30
C VAL A 426 20.32 13.74 -14.22
N PRO A 427 21.02 14.63 -14.96
CA PRO A 427 22.07 14.20 -15.88
C PRO A 427 23.33 13.66 -15.21
N TYR A 428 23.58 14.02 -13.94
CA TYR A 428 24.84 13.76 -13.26
C TYR A 428 24.64 13.21 -11.85
N SER A 429 25.53 12.31 -11.44
CA SER A 429 25.64 11.75 -10.10
C SER A 429 27.10 11.73 -9.61
N GLY A 430 27.32 11.44 -8.33
CA GLY A 430 28.67 11.43 -7.75
C GLY A 430 29.33 12.81 -7.81
N ASN A 431 30.49 12.92 -8.46
CA ASN A 431 31.25 14.16 -8.60
C ASN A 431 31.06 14.84 -9.96
N HIS A 432 30.23 14.29 -10.85
CA HIS A 432 30.14 14.75 -12.23
C HIS A 432 29.36 16.05 -12.38
N THR A 433 29.82 16.88 -13.33
CA THR A 433 29.17 18.12 -13.77
C THR A 433 29.43 18.33 -15.26
N ASN A 434 28.70 19.27 -15.88
CA ASN A 434 28.93 19.63 -17.28
C ASN A 434 30.32 20.25 -17.54
N THR A 435 31.01 20.74 -16.50
CA THR A 435 32.33 21.38 -16.62
C THR A 435 33.47 20.47 -16.14
N GLY A 436 33.21 19.19 -15.87
CA GLY A 436 34.17 18.23 -15.32
C GLY A 436 33.70 17.65 -14.00
N ALA A 437 34.50 17.78 -12.94
CA ALA A 437 34.16 17.28 -11.61
C ALA A 437 34.00 18.40 -10.57
N SER A 438 32.98 18.30 -9.70
CA SER A 438 32.81 19.11 -8.49
C SER A 438 32.86 18.23 -7.24
N GLY A 439 32.51 18.78 -6.07
CA GLY A 439 32.27 17.97 -4.88
C GLY A 439 31.12 16.98 -5.10
N THR A 440 31.03 15.99 -4.20
CA THR A 440 30.07 14.88 -4.31
C THR A 440 28.65 15.37 -4.06
N ILE A 441 27.76 15.13 -5.01
CA ILE A 441 26.33 15.43 -4.95
C ILE A 441 25.71 14.68 -3.76
N LYS A 442 25.06 15.43 -2.87
CA LYS A 442 24.31 14.88 -1.73
C LYS A 442 22.80 15.11 -1.88
N THR A 443 22.05 14.11 -1.44
CA THR A 443 20.59 14.19 -1.24
C THR A 443 20.28 14.15 0.26
N ALA A 444 19.22 14.80 0.70
CA ALA A 444 18.78 14.81 2.09
C ALA A 444 17.25 14.74 2.18
N TYR A 445 16.75 14.12 3.25
CA TYR A 445 15.33 13.95 3.49
C TYR A 445 14.68 15.34 3.63
N PRO A 446 13.48 15.60 3.06
CA PRO A 446 12.90 16.94 2.98
C PRO A 446 12.28 17.43 4.30
N VAL A 447 13.09 17.52 5.34
CA VAL A 447 12.78 18.11 6.65
C VAL A 447 13.83 19.18 6.94
N LYS A 448 13.40 20.41 7.17
CA LYS A 448 14.30 21.52 7.43
C LYS A 448 15.05 21.31 8.75
N ASN A 449 16.37 21.56 8.77
CA ASN A 449 17.21 21.36 9.96
C ASN A 449 16.70 22.09 11.22
N THR A 450 16.10 23.27 11.07
CA THR A 450 15.54 24.06 12.17
C THR A 450 14.20 23.52 12.70
N GLU A 451 13.58 22.58 11.97
CA GLU A 451 12.26 21.99 12.28
C GLU A 451 12.40 20.55 12.81
N LYS A 452 13.61 19.99 12.87
CA LYS A 452 13.87 18.58 13.24
C LYS A 452 13.25 18.11 14.55
N ALA A 453 13.25 18.97 15.57
CA ALA A 453 12.74 18.62 16.90
C ALA A 453 11.22 18.76 17.02
N THR A 454 10.59 19.54 16.13
CA THR A 454 9.17 19.91 16.21
C THR A 454 8.31 19.28 15.13
N VAL A 455 8.92 18.75 14.07
CA VAL A 455 8.21 18.07 12.99
C VAL A 455 7.69 16.70 13.43
N MET A 456 6.48 16.36 12.98
CA MET A 456 5.85 15.06 13.19
C MET A 456 5.69 14.34 11.84
N ILE A 457 6.62 13.43 11.54
CA ILE A 457 6.56 12.61 10.31
C ILE A 457 6.03 11.22 10.67
N ASN A 458 4.78 10.95 10.28
CA ASN A 458 4.11 9.65 10.45
C ASN A 458 4.07 8.88 9.12
N SER A 459 3.54 7.66 9.12
CA SER A 459 3.52 6.79 7.93
C SER A 459 2.18 6.79 7.20
N LEU A 460 2.23 6.68 5.87
CA LEU A 460 1.09 6.36 5.04
C LEU A 460 1.35 5.15 4.13
N ILE A 461 0.27 4.52 3.66
CA ILE A 461 0.30 3.45 2.66
C ILE A 461 -0.67 3.81 1.52
N ASN A 462 -0.16 3.74 0.30
CA ASN A 462 -0.89 3.97 -0.94
C ASN A 462 -1.61 2.71 -1.40
N ALA A 463 -2.66 2.87 -2.21
CA ALA A 463 -3.43 1.77 -2.77
C ALA A 463 -2.81 1.18 -4.05
N THR A 464 -1.67 1.73 -4.51
CA THR A 464 -0.99 1.33 -5.74
C THR A 464 0.52 1.15 -5.51
N PRO A 465 1.27 0.61 -6.49
CA PRO A 465 2.72 0.52 -6.41
C PRO A 465 3.47 1.86 -6.46
N LEU A 466 2.78 2.98 -6.73
CA LEU A 466 3.40 4.29 -6.84
C LEU A 466 3.67 4.89 -5.45
N ASN A 467 4.91 5.31 -5.19
CA ASN A 467 5.25 6.05 -3.97
C ASN A 467 4.85 7.54 -4.06
N SER A 468 5.08 8.18 -5.22
CA SER A 468 4.82 9.61 -5.45
C SER A 468 3.68 9.82 -6.43
N TYR A 469 2.66 10.57 -6.01
CA TYR A 469 1.51 10.97 -6.83
C TYR A 469 1.52 12.45 -7.21
N GLY A 470 2.64 13.16 -6.94
CA GLY A 470 2.75 14.56 -7.28
C GLY A 470 2.55 14.76 -8.78
N ASP A 471 1.63 15.64 -9.16
CA ASP A 471 1.30 15.90 -10.57
C ASP A 471 2.45 16.65 -11.29
N GLU A 472 3.41 15.88 -11.79
CA GLU A 472 4.58 16.35 -12.54
C GLU A 472 5.12 15.31 -13.53
N GLY A 473 5.90 15.75 -14.52
CA GLY A 473 6.36 14.92 -15.63
C GLY A 473 7.16 13.68 -15.23
N ILE A 474 8.06 13.79 -14.24
CA ILE A 474 8.85 12.64 -13.77
C ILE A 474 7.97 11.51 -13.23
N GLY A 475 6.85 11.84 -12.57
CA GLY A 475 5.94 10.82 -12.03
C GLY A 475 5.30 9.99 -13.13
N VAL A 476 4.97 10.59 -14.28
CA VAL A 476 4.45 9.88 -15.45
C VAL A 476 5.52 8.98 -16.07
N PHE A 477 6.75 9.48 -16.22
CA PHE A 477 7.83 8.72 -16.84
C PHE A 477 8.29 7.54 -15.98
N ASP A 478 8.34 7.72 -14.66
CA ASP A 478 8.62 6.66 -13.70
C ASP A 478 7.54 5.58 -13.74
N ALA A 479 6.25 5.97 -13.81
CA ALA A 479 5.14 5.03 -13.83
C ALA A 479 5.03 4.23 -15.15
N LEU A 480 5.49 4.79 -16.26
CA LEU A 480 5.36 4.20 -17.60
C LEU A 480 6.67 3.61 -18.17
N GLY A 481 7.80 3.73 -17.45
CA GLY A 481 9.09 3.23 -17.92
C GLY A 481 9.62 4.00 -19.14
N LEU A 482 9.55 5.33 -19.11
CA LEU A 482 9.91 6.21 -20.24
C LEU A 482 11.23 6.96 -20.04
N ASN A 483 11.95 6.71 -18.94
CA ASN A 483 13.27 7.28 -18.70
C ASN A 483 14.35 6.37 -19.30
N TYR A 484 15.06 6.86 -20.33
CA TYR A 484 16.15 6.14 -21.00
C TYR A 484 17.44 6.98 -20.98
N ASN A 485 18.59 6.30 -20.97
CA ASN A 485 19.88 6.98 -21.08
C ASN A 485 20.16 7.49 -22.53
N PHE A 486 21.15 8.39 -22.66
CA PHE A 486 21.60 8.93 -23.96
C PHE A 486 22.94 8.33 -24.44
N LYS A 487 23.31 7.15 -23.93
CA LYS A 487 24.55 6.47 -24.33
C LYS A 487 24.33 5.70 -25.64
N SER A 488 25.42 5.22 -26.24
CA SER A 488 25.36 4.46 -27.49
C SER A 488 24.47 3.21 -27.39
N ASN A 489 24.47 2.57 -26.23
CA ASN A 489 23.55 1.50 -25.89
C ASN A 489 22.51 2.05 -24.93
N GLN A 490 21.30 2.28 -25.43
CA GLN A 490 20.19 2.74 -24.61
C GLN A 490 19.76 1.63 -23.65
N GLU A 491 19.66 2.00 -22.38
CA GLU A 491 19.10 1.20 -21.29
C GLU A 491 18.09 2.02 -20.50
#